data_AF-A0A0P1G7N9-F1
#
_entry.id   AF-A0A0P1G7N9-F1
#
_cell.length_a   1.000
_cell.length_b   1.000
_cell.length_c   1.000
_cell.angle_alpha   90.00
_cell.angle_beta   90.00
_cell.angle_gamma   90.00
#
_symmetry.space_group_name_H-M   'P 1'
#
loop_
_entity.id
_entity.type
_entity.pdbx_description
1 polymer ?
#
loop_
_entity_poly.entity_id
_entity_poly.type
_entity_poly.pdbx_seq_one_letter_code
_entity_poly.pdbx_strand_id
1 'polypeptide(L)'
;MQTPGLMPLALSAGFGGIFVVALWLLPAELAGQRQVGRGATSIYLQALGSVPEFAAVRSWRVQQAQLTGCDDLLAGPSAKIADPQAMHRVAGACLKRADEVLRSSPTAAIAHLVRAQALAFLGRSVDAESALLLAQKTAPHEGWLAARRLRFVLLNNGLDVPLTGGTAPASEIDLALRADVLTVLQIDDYLPLLVQLYQRQTDRRAWLLAAVEKAPIARKRAFLALLRGALRGASNGGRG
;
A
#
# COMPACT_ATOMS: atom_id res chain seq x y z
N MET A 1 51.35 63.97 -24.56
CA MET A 1 51.87 62.73 -23.92
C MET A 1 50.67 61.88 -23.56
N GLN A 2 50.53 60.73 -24.24
CA GLN A 2 49.40 59.80 -24.11
C GLN A 2 49.48 59.04 -22.79
N THR A 3 48.38 59.05 -22.04
CA THR A 3 48.17 58.19 -20.87
C THR A 3 47.65 56.82 -21.33
N PRO A 4 48.23 55.71 -20.84
CA PRO A 4 47.74 54.37 -21.18
C PRO A 4 46.45 54.07 -20.40
N GLY A 5 45.40 53.71 -21.14
CA GLY A 5 44.12 53.27 -20.59
C GLY A 5 44.22 51.87 -20.01
N LEU A 6 43.91 51.74 -18.72
CA LEU A 6 43.71 50.47 -18.02
C LEU A 6 42.35 49.89 -18.43
N MET A 7 42.37 48.76 -19.13
CA MET A 7 41.18 47.94 -19.37
C MET A 7 40.80 47.15 -18.11
N PRO A 8 39.53 47.16 -17.68
CA PRO A 8 39.06 46.30 -16.61
C PRO A 8 38.91 44.86 -17.12
N LEU A 9 39.67 43.95 -16.52
CA LEU A 9 39.47 42.50 -16.62
C LEU A 9 38.16 42.14 -15.90
N ALA A 10 37.12 41.81 -16.67
CA ALA A 10 35.91 41.21 -16.15
C ALA A 10 36.19 39.75 -15.75
N LEU A 11 36.28 39.48 -14.44
CA LEU A 11 36.26 38.12 -13.91
C LEU A 11 34.86 37.50 -14.12
N SER A 12 34.80 36.46 -14.94
CA SER A 12 33.63 35.61 -15.11
C SER A 12 33.43 34.71 -13.88
N ALA A 13 32.46 35.05 -13.03
CA ALA A 13 31.96 34.17 -11.97
C ALA A 13 31.10 33.04 -12.56
N GLY A 14 31.72 32.07 -13.22
CA GLY A 14 31.08 30.84 -13.66
C GLY A 14 31.37 29.70 -12.67
N PHE A 15 30.36 28.87 -12.36
CA PHE A 15 30.47 27.58 -11.65
C PHE A 15 30.42 27.56 -10.11
N GLY A 16 29.70 28.48 -9.45
CA GLY A 16 29.40 28.39 -8.00
C GLY A 16 28.01 27.83 -7.62
N GLY A 17 27.11 27.59 -8.57
CA GLY A 17 25.67 27.44 -8.29
C GLY A 17 25.15 26.02 -8.02
N ILE A 18 25.87 24.97 -8.46
CA ILE A 18 25.32 23.60 -8.44
C ILE A 18 25.49 22.91 -7.07
N PHE A 19 26.49 23.30 -6.27
CA PHE A 19 26.76 22.63 -4.98
C PHE A 19 25.82 23.03 -3.83
N VAL A 20 25.20 24.21 -3.86
CA VAL A 20 24.39 24.68 -2.72
C VAL A 20 23.03 23.95 -2.64
N VAL A 21 22.43 23.57 -3.77
CA VAL A 21 21.09 22.95 -3.78
C VAL A 21 21.08 21.53 -3.22
N ALA A 22 22.17 20.77 -3.42
CA ALA A 22 22.26 19.39 -2.94
C ALA A 22 22.29 19.31 -1.39
N LEU A 23 22.89 20.28 -0.71
CA LEU A 23 23.05 20.26 0.75
C LEU A 23 21.71 20.39 1.50
N TRP A 24 20.73 21.10 0.94
CA TRP A 24 19.42 21.30 1.56
C TRP A 24 18.47 20.10 1.46
N LEU A 25 18.71 19.17 0.52
CA LEU A 25 17.83 18.02 0.30
C LEU A 25 18.21 16.80 1.16
N LEU A 26 19.47 16.71 1.59
CA LEU A 26 19.99 15.60 2.39
C LEU A 26 19.28 15.41 3.75
N PRO A 27 18.93 16.47 4.52
CA PRO A 27 18.28 16.29 5.82
C PRO A 27 16.91 15.62 5.70
N ALA A 28 16.11 16.00 4.69
CA ALA A 28 14.78 15.44 4.46
C ALA A 28 14.84 13.96 4.09
N GLU A 29 15.77 13.58 3.21
CA GLU A 29 16.00 12.18 2.82
C GLU A 29 16.44 11.33 4.01
N LEU A 30 17.39 11.82 4.82
CA LEU A 30 17.85 11.11 6.02
C LEU A 30 16.73 10.96 7.06
N ALA A 31 15.91 11.99 7.24
CA ALA A 31 14.74 11.92 8.11
C ALA A 31 13.73 10.88 7.63
N GLY A 32 13.45 10.83 6.33
CA GLY A 32 12.57 9.81 5.73
C GLY A 32 13.12 8.39 5.89
N GLN A 33 14.42 8.18 5.70
CA GLN A 33 15.04 6.86 5.92
C GLN A 33 14.92 6.40 7.38
N ARG A 34 15.14 7.30 8.34
CA ARG A 34 14.94 6.99 9.77
C ARG A 34 13.49 6.64 10.10
N GLN A 35 12.53 7.26 9.42
CA GLN A 35 11.11 6.96 9.60
C GLN A 35 10.73 5.58 9.09
N VAL A 36 11.29 5.13 7.96
CA VAL A 36 11.03 3.79 7.41
C VAL A 36 11.41 2.67 8.39
N GLY A 37 12.41 2.91 9.25
CA GLY A 37 12.81 1.95 10.30
C GLY A 37 11.97 1.98 11.57
N ARG A 38 10.98 2.89 11.71
CA ARG A 38 10.15 2.97 12.92
C ARG A 38 9.12 1.85 12.92
N GLY A 39 9.10 1.07 14.00
CA GLY A 39 8.08 0.04 14.20
C GLY A 39 6.69 0.64 14.43
N ALA A 40 5.64 -0.11 14.04
CA ALA A 40 4.24 0.32 14.14
C ALA A 40 3.87 0.85 15.53
N THR A 41 4.29 0.17 16.60
CA THR A 41 4.03 0.57 17.99
C THR A 41 4.51 1.99 18.29
N SER A 42 5.70 2.37 17.82
CA SER A 42 6.24 3.71 18.05
C SER A 42 5.41 4.80 17.38
N ILE A 43 4.86 4.51 16.20
CA ILE A 43 4.01 5.43 15.45
C ILE A 43 2.66 5.58 16.15
N TYR A 44 2.06 4.51 16.65
CA TYR A 44 0.83 4.59 17.43
C TYR A 44 1.01 5.33 18.76
N LEU A 45 2.10 5.08 19.48
CA LEU A 45 2.40 5.80 20.72
C LEU A 45 2.58 7.29 20.46
N GLN A 46 3.27 7.67 19.38
CA GLN A 46 3.33 9.07 18.93
C GLN A 46 1.93 9.61 18.60
N ALA A 47 1.10 8.80 17.94
CA ALA A 47 -0.26 9.13 17.56
C ALA A 47 -1.24 9.31 18.74
N LEU A 48 -0.87 8.90 19.97
CA LEU A 48 -1.65 9.22 21.16
C LEU A 48 -1.53 10.70 21.54
N GLY A 49 -0.35 11.30 21.34
CA GLY A 49 -0.09 12.70 21.71
C GLY A 49 -0.09 13.70 20.56
N SER A 50 0.16 13.27 19.32
CA SER A 50 0.34 14.18 18.17
C SER A 50 -0.02 13.51 16.85
N VAL A 51 -0.20 14.27 15.77
CA VAL A 51 -0.36 13.69 14.43
C VAL A 51 1.02 13.23 13.93
N PRO A 52 1.19 11.98 13.47
CA PRO A 52 2.45 11.55 12.87
C PRO A 52 2.77 12.39 11.62
N GLU A 53 4.02 12.82 11.50
CA GLU A 53 4.50 13.54 10.32
C GLU A 53 5.42 12.66 9.49
N PHE A 54 5.17 12.56 8.19
CA PHE A 54 6.04 11.88 7.24
C PHE A 54 6.90 12.92 6.53
N ALA A 55 8.22 12.70 6.49
CA ALA A 55 9.15 13.60 5.82
C ALA A 55 8.83 13.66 4.32
N ALA A 56 8.80 14.89 3.77
CA ALA A 56 8.59 15.15 2.35
C ALA A 56 9.86 14.81 1.54
N VAL A 57 10.08 13.51 1.32
CA VAL A 57 11.22 12.99 0.55
C VAL A 57 10.96 13.01 -0.95
N ARG A 58 12.01 13.17 -1.76
CA ARG A 58 11.97 13.14 -3.23
C ARG A 58 12.33 11.77 -3.78
N SER A 59 13.15 11.01 -3.07
CA SER A 59 13.55 9.66 -3.47
C SER A 59 12.33 8.74 -3.55
N TRP A 60 12.02 8.25 -4.75
CA TRP A 60 10.92 7.30 -4.98
C TRP A 60 11.01 6.08 -4.05
N ARG A 61 12.21 5.54 -3.82
CA ARG A 61 12.38 4.39 -2.90
C ARG A 61 11.92 4.72 -1.48
N VAL A 62 12.23 5.91 -0.98
CA VAL A 62 11.83 6.31 0.38
C VAL A 62 10.34 6.64 0.42
N GLN A 63 9.77 7.25 -0.63
CA GLN A 63 8.33 7.44 -0.78
C GLN A 63 7.58 6.10 -0.76
N GLN A 64 8.00 5.14 -1.57
CA GLN A 64 7.41 3.81 -1.63
C GLN A 64 7.53 3.07 -0.29
N ALA A 65 8.67 3.21 0.40
CA ALA A 65 8.86 2.62 1.72
C ALA A 65 7.96 3.25 2.79
N GLN A 66 7.79 4.58 2.79
CA GLN A 66 6.84 5.27 3.67
C GLN A 66 5.40 4.83 3.40
N LEU A 67 5.00 4.73 2.12
CA LEU A 67 3.66 4.28 1.75
C LEU A 67 3.44 2.80 2.10
N THR A 68 4.47 1.96 1.98
CA THR A 68 4.42 0.57 2.45
C THR A 68 4.24 0.51 3.97
N GLY A 69 4.96 1.34 4.72
CA GLY A 69 4.76 1.47 6.17
C GLY A 69 3.35 1.95 6.53
N CYS A 70 2.77 2.87 5.76
CA CYS A 70 1.37 3.27 5.92
C CYS A 70 0.39 2.13 5.65
N ASP A 71 0.60 1.33 4.60
CA ASP A 71 -0.18 0.13 4.33
C ASP A 71 -0.09 -0.86 5.50
N ASP A 72 1.11 -1.10 6.02
CA ASP A 72 1.32 -2.00 7.17
C ASP A 72 0.68 -1.46 8.46
N LEU A 73 0.62 -0.13 8.65
CA LEU A 73 -0.09 0.49 9.77
C LEU A 73 -1.62 0.41 9.63
N LEU A 74 -2.16 0.62 8.44
CA LEU A 74 -3.62 0.66 8.25
C LEU A 74 -4.19 -0.75 8.10
N ALA A 75 -3.50 -1.64 7.40
CA ALA A 75 -3.92 -3.02 7.14
C ALA A 75 -3.29 -4.04 8.13
N GLY A 76 -2.46 -3.60 9.07
CA GLY A 76 -1.80 -4.48 10.03
C GLY A 76 -2.69 -4.93 11.19
N PRO A 77 -2.33 -6.01 11.90
CA PRO A 77 -3.02 -6.44 13.12
C PRO A 77 -3.07 -5.36 14.20
N SER A 78 -2.03 -4.52 14.26
CA SER A 78 -1.92 -3.44 15.23
C SER A 78 -3.06 -2.41 15.11
N ALA A 79 -3.61 -2.22 13.90
CA ALA A 79 -4.76 -1.32 13.70
C ALA A 79 -5.99 -1.74 14.51
N LYS A 80 -6.16 -3.05 14.76
CA LYS A 80 -7.32 -3.60 15.48
C LYS A 80 -7.26 -3.38 17.00
N ILE A 81 -6.07 -3.12 17.54
CA ILE A 81 -5.84 -2.93 18.98
C ILE A 81 -5.41 -1.50 19.32
N ALA A 82 -5.13 -0.68 18.30
CA ALA A 82 -4.77 0.71 18.49
C ALA A 82 -5.99 1.53 18.96
N ASP A 83 -5.71 2.56 19.75
CA ASP A 83 -6.71 3.54 20.17
C ASP A 83 -7.40 4.16 18.94
N PRO A 84 -8.75 4.28 18.92
CA PRO A 84 -9.47 4.82 17.76
C PRO A 84 -9.03 6.23 17.35
N GLN A 85 -8.71 7.10 18.32
CA GLN A 85 -8.26 8.45 18.03
C GLN A 85 -6.83 8.45 17.45
N ALA A 86 -5.95 7.61 17.97
CA ALA A 86 -4.62 7.37 17.39
C ALA A 86 -4.74 6.84 15.95
N MET A 87 -5.62 5.88 15.70
CA MET A 87 -5.90 5.36 14.35
C MET A 87 -6.40 6.45 13.40
N HIS A 88 -7.32 7.31 13.85
CA HIS A 88 -7.81 8.43 13.04
C HIS A 88 -6.67 9.39 12.67
N ARG A 89 -5.74 9.67 13.60
CA ARG A 89 -4.56 10.50 13.33
C ARG A 89 -3.58 9.83 12.36
N VAL A 90 -3.33 8.52 12.51
CA VAL A 90 -2.49 7.75 11.58
C VAL A 90 -3.11 7.72 10.18
N ALA A 91 -4.41 7.46 10.07
CA ALA A 91 -5.13 7.48 8.79
C ALA A 91 -5.03 8.86 8.11
N GLY A 92 -5.27 9.94 8.85
CA GLY A 92 -5.12 11.30 8.33
C GLY A 92 -3.69 11.60 7.82
N ALA A 93 -2.67 11.18 8.58
CA ALA A 93 -1.27 11.36 8.18
C ALA A 93 -0.91 10.54 6.92
N CYS A 94 -1.36 9.29 6.85
CA CYS A 94 -1.14 8.43 5.68
C CYS A 94 -1.90 8.91 4.44
N LEU A 95 -3.12 9.44 4.59
CA LEU A 95 -3.87 10.06 3.50
C LEU A 95 -3.10 11.27 2.95
N LYS A 96 -2.67 12.19 3.82
CA LYS A 96 -1.86 13.35 3.42
C LYS A 96 -0.62 12.91 2.67
N ARG A 97 0.07 11.87 3.15
CA ARG A 97 1.29 11.38 2.50
C ARG A 97 1.02 10.77 1.13
N ALA A 98 -0.04 9.98 1.00
CA ALA A 98 -0.47 9.44 -0.29
C ALA A 98 -0.80 10.55 -1.29
N ASP A 99 -1.56 11.57 -0.88
CA ASP A 99 -1.93 12.70 -1.73
C ASP A 99 -0.71 13.52 -2.17
N GLU A 100 0.28 13.71 -1.30
CA GLU A 100 1.57 14.32 -1.64
C GLU A 100 2.30 13.56 -2.76
N VAL A 101 2.41 12.24 -2.63
CA VAL A 101 3.08 11.41 -3.64
C VAL A 101 2.29 11.45 -4.95
N LEU A 102 0.97 11.34 -4.90
CA LEU A 102 0.10 11.36 -6.08
C LEU A 102 0.16 12.69 -6.86
N ARG A 103 0.42 13.82 -6.21
CA ARG A 103 0.66 15.10 -6.91
C ARG A 103 1.88 15.05 -7.82
N SER A 104 2.93 14.34 -7.41
CA SER A 104 4.16 14.19 -8.20
C SER A 104 4.19 12.91 -9.05
N SER A 105 3.38 11.92 -8.74
CA SER A 105 3.34 10.61 -9.38
C SER A 105 1.90 10.08 -9.41
N PRO A 106 1.05 10.57 -10.33
CA PRO A 106 -0.38 10.25 -10.35
C PRO A 106 -0.71 8.78 -10.56
N THR A 107 0.23 8.00 -11.09
CA THR A 107 0.12 6.56 -11.34
C THR A 107 0.75 5.70 -10.25
N ALA A 108 1.15 6.28 -9.11
CA ALA A 108 1.72 5.54 -7.99
C ALA A 108 0.66 4.63 -7.32
N ALA A 109 0.58 3.38 -7.74
CA ALA A 109 -0.44 2.43 -7.32
C ALA A 109 -0.48 2.20 -5.79
N ILE A 110 0.67 2.13 -5.13
CA ILE A 110 0.74 2.01 -3.66
C ILE A 110 0.19 3.26 -2.96
N ALA A 111 0.32 4.44 -3.55
CA ALA A 111 -0.24 5.67 -3.00
C ALA A 111 -1.77 5.65 -3.08
N HIS A 112 -2.33 5.20 -4.22
CA HIS A 112 -3.77 4.97 -4.35
C HIS A 112 -4.29 3.93 -3.36
N LEU A 113 -3.56 2.84 -3.11
CA LEU A 113 -3.93 1.83 -2.12
C LEU A 113 -3.95 2.39 -0.69
N VAL A 114 -2.90 3.12 -0.29
CA VAL A 114 -2.83 3.78 1.03
C VAL A 114 -3.94 4.82 1.18
N ARG A 115 -4.21 5.59 0.12
CA ARG A 115 -5.33 6.54 0.07
C ARG A 115 -6.67 5.83 0.27
N ALA A 116 -6.90 4.70 -0.40
CA ALA A 116 -8.12 3.90 -0.21
C ALA A 116 -8.30 3.44 1.23
N GLN A 117 -7.25 2.89 1.84
CA GLN A 117 -7.27 2.44 3.23
C GLN A 117 -7.56 3.58 4.20
N ALA A 118 -6.84 4.69 4.06
CA ALA A 118 -7.03 5.83 4.94
C ALA A 118 -8.43 6.43 4.81
N LEU A 119 -8.95 6.56 3.59
CA LEU A 119 -10.32 7.05 3.34
C LEU A 119 -11.36 6.11 3.98
N ALA A 120 -11.18 4.80 3.87
CA ALA A 120 -12.08 3.83 4.50
C ALA A 120 -12.09 3.97 6.03
N PHE A 121 -10.92 4.09 6.66
CA PHE A 121 -10.81 4.35 8.11
C PHE A 121 -11.48 5.65 8.55
N LEU A 122 -11.47 6.66 7.69
CA LEU A 122 -12.11 7.95 7.93
C LEU A 122 -13.61 7.95 7.56
N GLY A 123 -14.21 6.80 7.28
CA GLY A 123 -15.63 6.65 6.97
C GLY A 123 -16.02 7.11 5.56
N ARG A 124 -15.05 7.33 4.66
CA ARG A 124 -15.26 7.81 3.28
C ARG A 124 -15.25 6.64 2.29
N SER A 125 -16.17 5.69 2.47
CA SER A 125 -16.16 4.41 1.74
C SER A 125 -16.24 4.56 0.21
N VAL A 126 -17.03 5.51 -0.31
CA VAL A 126 -17.17 5.75 -1.76
C VAL A 126 -15.84 6.24 -2.38
N ASP A 127 -15.17 7.17 -1.70
CA ASP A 127 -13.86 7.67 -2.14
C ASP A 127 -12.79 6.58 -2.03
N ALA A 128 -12.89 5.74 -1.00
CA ALA A 128 -11.98 4.63 -0.77
C ALA A 128 -12.09 3.56 -1.87
N GLU A 129 -13.31 3.19 -2.27
CA GLU A 129 -13.54 2.27 -3.40
C GLU A 129 -12.95 2.83 -4.69
N SER A 130 -13.20 4.11 -4.97
CA SER A 130 -12.65 4.78 -6.15
C SER A 130 -11.12 4.77 -6.18
N ALA A 131 -10.47 5.06 -5.04
CA ALA A 131 -9.02 5.00 -4.92
C ALA A 131 -8.48 3.57 -5.06
N LEU A 132 -9.19 2.55 -4.54
CA LEU A 132 -8.80 1.15 -4.66
C LEU A 132 -8.84 0.69 -6.13
N LEU A 133 -9.86 1.09 -6.89
CA LEU A 133 -9.94 0.84 -8.32
C LEU A 133 -8.77 1.49 -9.08
N LEU A 134 -8.41 2.73 -8.74
CA LEU A 134 -7.23 3.38 -9.32
C LEU A 134 -5.93 2.66 -8.97
N ALA A 135 -5.79 2.14 -7.75
CA ALA A 135 -4.64 1.32 -7.35
C ALA A 135 -4.53 0.04 -8.19
N GLN A 136 -5.66 -0.59 -8.51
CA GLN A 136 -5.68 -1.77 -9.38
C GLN A 136 -5.36 -1.40 -10.83
N LYS A 137 -5.98 -0.36 -11.38
CA LYS A 137 -5.77 0.08 -12.78
C LYS A 137 -4.33 0.50 -13.07
N THR A 138 -3.66 1.12 -12.09
CA THR A 138 -2.28 1.61 -12.24
C THR A 138 -1.23 0.51 -12.03
N ALA A 139 -1.58 -0.60 -11.38
CA ALA A 139 -0.71 -1.78 -11.22
C ALA A 139 -1.50 -3.10 -11.20
N PRO A 140 -2.08 -3.52 -12.34
CA PRO A 140 -2.96 -4.68 -12.41
C PRO A 140 -2.21 -6.02 -12.29
N HIS A 141 -0.91 -6.02 -12.58
CA HIS A 141 -0.07 -7.23 -12.64
C HIS A 141 1.02 -7.26 -11.54
N GLU A 142 1.05 -6.29 -10.63
CA GLU A 142 1.98 -6.30 -9.51
C GLU A 142 1.45 -7.18 -8.38
N GLY A 143 1.91 -8.43 -8.31
CA GLY A 143 1.40 -9.41 -7.36
C GLY A 143 1.50 -9.00 -5.89
N TRP A 144 2.56 -8.28 -5.51
CA TRP A 144 2.71 -7.78 -4.15
C TRP A 144 1.64 -6.74 -3.78
N LEU A 145 1.22 -5.90 -4.74
CA LEU A 145 0.12 -4.96 -4.57
C LEU A 145 -1.24 -5.65 -4.63
N ALA A 146 -1.44 -6.59 -5.56
CA ALA A 146 -2.66 -7.39 -5.62
C ALA A 146 -2.90 -8.12 -4.28
N ALA A 147 -1.86 -8.71 -3.70
CA ALA A 147 -1.92 -9.33 -2.38
C ALA A 147 -2.30 -8.34 -1.26
N ARG A 148 -1.78 -7.10 -1.30
CA ARG A 148 -2.13 -6.06 -0.32
C ARG A 148 -3.58 -5.57 -0.50
N ARG A 149 -4.04 -5.35 -1.74
CA ARG A 149 -5.44 -5.00 -2.06
C ARG A 149 -6.42 -6.06 -1.54
N LEU A 150 -6.13 -7.34 -1.78
CA LEU A 150 -6.95 -8.43 -1.24
C LEU A 150 -6.96 -8.47 0.29
N ARG A 151 -5.80 -8.28 0.95
CA ARG A 151 -5.73 -8.21 2.43
C ARG A 151 -6.59 -7.08 2.99
N PHE A 152 -6.50 -5.90 2.40
CA PHE A 152 -7.30 -4.74 2.79
C PHE A 152 -8.80 -5.06 2.75
N VAL A 153 -9.31 -5.53 1.60
CA VAL A 153 -10.76 -5.77 1.44
C VAL A 153 -11.24 -6.98 2.23
N LEU A 154 -10.45 -8.06 2.26
CA LEU A 154 -10.92 -9.37 2.71
C LEU A 154 -10.45 -9.78 4.11
N LEU A 155 -9.49 -9.12 4.76
CA LEU A 155 -9.06 -9.51 6.13
C LEU A 155 -9.24 -8.42 7.18
N ASN A 156 -9.34 -7.18 6.73
CA ASN A 156 -9.26 -6.02 7.61
C ASN A 156 -10.57 -5.23 7.67
N ASN A 157 -11.67 -5.83 7.20
CA ASN A 157 -12.99 -5.20 7.13
C ASN A 157 -12.95 -3.84 6.43
N GLY A 158 -12.02 -3.67 5.48
CA GLY A 158 -11.64 -2.37 4.96
C GLY A 158 -12.73 -1.71 4.12
N LEU A 159 -13.47 -2.51 3.35
CA LEU A 159 -14.62 -2.03 2.58
C LEU A 159 -15.72 -3.08 2.62
N ASP A 160 -16.94 -2.63 2.89
CA ASP A 160 -18.14 -3.46 2.74
C ASP A 160 -18.54 -3.51 1.26
N VAL A 161 -17.79 -4.31 0.49
CA VAL A 161 -18.02 -4.49 -0.93
C VAL A 161 -18.94 -5.69 -1.15
N PRO A 162 -20.06 -5.53 -1.88
CA PRO A 162 -20.90 -6.66 -2.26
C PRO A 162 -20.15 -7.53 -3.28
N LEU A 163 -19.70 -8.72 -2.84
CA LEU A 163 -19.03 -9.70 -3.68
C LEU A 163 -20.01 -10.81 -4.07
N THR A 164 -20.36 -10.90 -5.35
CA THR A 164 -21.40 -11.83 -5.80
C THR A 164 -20.80 -13.18 -6.18
N GLY A 165 -21.48 -14.29 -5.87
CA GLY A 165 -21.05 -15.63 -6.27
C GLY A 165 -21.16 -15.94 -7.78
N GLY A 166 -21.46 -14.93 -8.62
CA GLY A 166 -21.68 -15.08 -10.06
C GLY A 166 -23.15 -15.05 -10.51
N THR A 167 -24.11 -14.82 -9.61
CA THR A 167 -25.55 -14.76 -9.94
C THR A 167 -26.04 -13.36 -10.32
N ALA A 168 -25.31 -12.32 -9.94
CA ALA A 168 -25.59 -10.93 -10.28
C ALA A 168 -24.40 -10.34 -11.07
N PRO A 169 -24.62 -9.32 -11.92
CA PRO A 169 -23.53 -8.65 -12.61
C PRO A 169 -22.49 -8.17 -11.60
N ALA A 170 -21.23 -8.53 -11.85
CA ALA A 170 -20.12 -8.15 -10.99
C ALA A 170 -19.95 -6.63 -11.02
N SER A 171 -19.84 -6.00 -9.85
CA SER A 171 -19.43 -4.60 -9.75
C SER A 171 -18.00 -4.43 -10.28
N GLU A 172 -17.61 -3.19 -10.60
CA GLU A 172 -16.24 -2.91 -11.08
C GLU A 172 -15.19 -3.38 -10.06
N ILE A 173 -15.45 -3.16 -8.77
CA ILE A 173 -14.57 -3.60 -7.70
C ILE A 173 -14.54 -5.12 -7.53
N ASP A 174 -15.65 -5.84 -7.74
CA ASP A 174 -15.65 -7.30 -7.79
C ASP A 174 -14.73 -7.80 -8.91
N LEU A 175 -14.87 -7.24 -10.13
CA LEU A 175 -14.01 -7.60 -11.25
C LEU A 175 -12.52 -7.32 -10.97
N ALA A 176 -12.21 -6.17 -10.36
CA ALA A 176 -10.85 -5.82 -9.97
C ALA A 176 -10.25 -6.80 -8.95
N LEU A 177 -11.02 -7.19 -7.93
CA LEU A 177 -10.56 -8.14 -6.90
C LEU A 177 -10.41 -9.56 -7.46
N ARG A 178 -11.26 -9.98 -8.39
CA ARG A 178 -11.08 -11.25 -9.11
C ARG A 178 -9.80 -11.26 -9.94
N ALA A 179 -9.49 -10.15 -10.61
CA ALA A 179 -8.23 -10.01 -11.32
C ALA A 179 -7.04 -10.10 -10.35
N ASP A 180 -7.13 -9.49 -9.17
CA ASP A 180 -6.10 -9.60 -8.14
C ASP A 180 -5.90 -11.03 -7.64
N VAL A 181 -6.99 -11.80 -7.44
CA VAL A 181 -6.90 -13.24 -7.10
C VAL A 181 -6.11 -13.99 -8.17
N LEU A 182 -6.41 -13.75 -9.45
CA LEU A 182 -5.70 -14.40 -10.55
C LEU A 182 -4.22 -14.00 -10.59
N THR A 183 -3.89 -12.72 -10.37
CA THR A 183 -2.51 -12.23 -10.29
C THR A 183 -1.76 -12.90 -9.13
N VAL A 184 -2.35 -12.94 -7.93
CA VAL A 184 -1.77 -13.57 -6.74
C VAL A 184 -1.56 -15.07 -6.95
N LEU A 185 -2.50 -15.75 -7.59
CA LEU A 185 -2.41 -17.19 -7.85
C LEU A 185 -1.22 -17.57 -8.77
N GLN A 186 -0.67 -16.63 -9.55
CA GLN A 186 0.51 -16.88 -10.39
C GLN A 186 1.82 -16.88 -9.60
N ILE A 187 1.82 -16.45 -8.34
CA ILE A 187 3.03 -16.22 -7.55
C ILE A 187 2.99 -17.13 -6.31
N ASP A 188 3.91 -18.09 -6.26
CA ASP A 188 3.88 -19.15 -5.24
C ASP A 188 4.02 -18.58 -3.81
N ASP A 189 4.81 -17.52 -3.63
CA ASP A 189 4.99 -16.82 -2.34
C ASP A 189 3.67 -16.22 -1.80
N TYR A 190 2.69 -15.96 -2.67
CA TYR A 190 1.39 -15.40 -2.27
C TYR A 190 0.25 -16.42 -2.25
N LEU A 191 0.47 -17.68 -2.64
CA LEU A 191 -0.54 -18.73 -2.47
C LEU A 191 -1.01 -18.92 -1.01
N PRO A 192 -0.15 -18.85 0.02
CA PRO A 192 -0.58 -18.94 1.41
C PRO A 192 -1.62 -17.88 1.80
N LEU A 193 -1.58 -16.69 1.17
CA LEU A 193 -2.58 -15.65 1.41
C LEU A 193 -3.97 -16.13 0.95
N LEU A 194 -4.11 -16.73 -0.23
CA LEU A 194 -5.42 -17.20 -0.70
C LEU A 194 -5.99 -18.31 0.19
N VAL A 195 -5.13 -19.17 0.74
CA VAL A 195 -5.55 -20.18 1.73
C VAL A 195 -6.02 -19.52 3.02
N GLN A 196 -5.28 -18.52 3.51
CA GLN A 196 -5.69 -17.74 4.68
C GLN A 196 -7.03 -17.03 4.46
N LEU A 197 -7.24 -16.43 3.28
CA LEU A 197 -8.50 -15.80 2.89
C LEU A 197 -9.65 -16.82 2.92
N TYR A 198 -9.46 -17.98 2.30
CA TYR A 198 -10.46 -19.05 2.30
C TYR A 198 -10.82 -19.50 3.72
N GLN A 199 -9.84 -19.64 4.60
CA GLN A 199 -10.06 -20.08 5.97
C GLN A 199 -10.81 -19.03 6.80
N ARG A 200 -10.40 -17.76 6.70
CA ARG A 200 -10.89 -16.67 7.55
C ARG A 200 -12.19 -16.02 7.07
N GLN A 201 -12.52 -16.10 5.78
CA GLN A 201 -13.69 -15.44 5.19
C GLN A 201 -14.70 -16.49 4.74
N THR A 202 -15.42 -17.07 5.70
CA THR A 202 -16.33 -18.20 5.45
C THR A 202 -17.48 -17.85 4.51
N ASP A 203 -18.01 -16.64 4.64
CA ASP A 203 -19.03 -16.02 3.81
C ASP A 203 -18.57 -15.77 2.37
N ARG A 204 -17.25 -15.54 2.16
CA ARG A 204 -16.66 -15.24 0.84
C ARG A 204 -16.01 -16.44 0.15
N ARG A 205 -16.10 -17.65 0.73
CA ARG A 205 -15.49 -18.87 0.15
C ARG A 205 -15.98 -19.17 -1.26
N ALA A 206 -17.30 -19.11 -1.48
CA ALA A 206 -17.90 -19.39 -2.78
C ALA A 206 -17.39 -18.40 -3.84
N TRP A 207 -17.33 -17.10 -3.49
CA TRP A 207 -16.77 -16.06 -4.35
C TRP A 207 -15.30 -16.34 -4.69
N LEU A 208 -14.46 -16.66 -3.70
CA LEU A 208 -13.04 -16.90 -3.91
C LEU A 208 -12.80 -18.13 -4.80
N LEU A 209 -13.54 -19.21 -4.59
CA LEU A 209 -13.47 -20.39 -5.46
C LEU A 209 -13.89 -20.06 -6.89
N ALA A 210 -14.96 -19.27 -7.08
CA ALA A 210 -15.38 -18.83 -8.41
C ALA A 210 -14.32 -17.94 -9.09
N ALA A 211 -13.58 -17.13 -8.34
CA ALA A 211 -12.46 -16.35 -8.87
C ALA A 211 -11.30 -17.25 -9.31
N VAL A 212 -10.94 -18.25 -8.49
CA VAL A 212 -9.86 -19.21 -8.80
C VAL A 212 -10.22 -20.12 -9.98
N GLU A 213 -11.50 -20.40 -10.22
CA GLU A 213 -11.91 -21.35 -11.27
C GLU A 213 -11.45 -20.95 -12.68
N LYS A 214 -11.31 -19.65 -12.93
CA LYS A 214 -10.83 -19.08 -14.21
C LYS A 214 -9.32 -19.24 -14.42
N ALA A 215 -8.58 -19.74 -13.44
CA ALA A 215 -7.14 -19.90 -13.53
C ALA A 215 -6.70 -21.14 -14.33
N PRO A 216 -5.44 -21.15 -14.84
CA PRO A 216 -4.85 -22.34 -15.43
C PRO A 216 -4.89 -23.55 -14.48
N ILE A 217 -5.12 -24.75 -15.01
CA ILE A 217 -5.35 -25.95 -14.21
C ILE A 217 -4.17 -26.30 -13.27
N ALA A 218 -2.94 -26.02 -13.69
CA ALA A 218 -1.74 -26.23 -12.86
C ALA A 218 -1.79 -25.35 -11.59
N ARG A 219 -2.17 -24.08 -11.73
CA ARG A 219 -2.31 -23.13 -10.61
C ARG A 219 -3.47 -23.51 -9.69
N LYS A 220 -4.60 -23.95 -10.25
CA LYS A 220 -5.72 -24.49 -9.45
C LYS A 220 -5.30 -25.69 -8.60
N ARG A 221 -4.56 -26.64 -9.18
CA ARG A 221 -4.04 -27.81 -8.45
C ARG A 221 -3.08 -27.42 -7.32
N ALA A 222 -2.18 -26.47 -7.55
CA ALA A 222 -1.26 -25.97 -6.52
C ALA A 222 -2.01 -25.36 -5.33
N PHE A 223 -2.98 -24.48 -5.60
CA PHE A 223 -3.83 -23.89 -4.56
C PHE A 223 -4.62 -24.96 -3.78
N LEU A 224 -5.26 -25.91 -4.47
CA LEU A 224 -6.04 -26.97 -3.81
C LEU A 224 -5.16 -27.90 -2.97
N ALA A 225 -3.94 -28.19 -3.40
CA ALA A 225 -3.00 -28.98 -2.63
C ALA A 225 -2.63 -28.28 -1.32
N LEU A 226 -2.29 -26.99 -1.37
CA LEU A 226 -1.97 -26.18 -0.19
C LEU A 226 -3.17 -26.06 0.76
N LEU A 227 -4.37 -25.83 0.20
CA LEU A 227 -5.61 -25.73 0.98
C LEU A 227 -5.92 -27.03 1.73
N ARG A 228 -5.82 -28.19 1.07
CA ARG A 228 -6.03 -29.50 1.72
C ARG A 228 -5.02 -29.75 2.84
N GLY A 229 -3.76 -29.40 2.62
CA GLY A 229 -2.72 -29.48 3.64
C GLY A 229 -3.08 -28.67 4.88
N ALA A 230 -3.47 -27.42 4.70
CA ALA A 230 -3.84 -26.52 5.79
C ALA A 230 -5.09 -27.01 6.56
N LEU A 231 -6.10 -27.57 5.86
CA LEU A 231 -7.30 -28.11 6.50
C LEU A 231 -7.02 -29.38 7.33
N ARG A 232 -6.12 -30.25 6.88
CA ARG A 232 -5.69 -31.44 7.65
C ARG A 232 -4.88 -31.07 8.89
N GLY A 233 -4.04 -30.02 8.80
CA GLY A 233 -3.29 -29.52 9.95
C GLY A 233 -4.21 -29.01 11.06
N ALA A 234 -5.26 -28.28 10.69
CA ALA A 234 -6.25 -27.76 11.65
C ALA A 234 -7.01 -28.87 12.40
N SER A 235 -7.32 -30.00 11.75
CA SER A 235 -8.03 -31.11 12.41
C SER A 235 -7.19 -31.88 13.44
N ASN A 236 -5.87 -31.85 13.32
CA ASN A 236 -4.96 -32.56 14.21
C ASN A 236 -4.56 -31.72 15.44
N GLY A 237 -4.55 -30.39 15.34
CA GLY A 237 -4.19 -29.48 16.43
C GLY A 237 -5.27 -29.21 17.49
N GLY A 238 -6.51 -29.68 17.28
CA GLY A 238 -7.65 -29.45 18.18
C GLY A 238 -7.91 -30.56 19.22
N ARG A 239 -6.97 -31.50 19.43
CA ARG A 239 -7.09 -32.60 20.42
C ARG A 239 -6.06 -32.50 21.56
N GLY A 240 -5.64 -31.29 21.90
CA GLY A 240 -4.72 -31.01 23.00
C GLY A 240 -5.41 -30.35 24.18
#